data_AF-A0A7Y3N500-F1
#
_entry.id   AF-A0A7Y3N500-F1
#
_cell.length_a   1.000
_cell.length_b   1.000
_cell.length_c   1.000
_cell.angle_alpha   90.00
_cell.angle_beta   90.00
_cell.angle_gamma   90.00
#
_symmetry.space_group_name_H-M   'P 1'
#
loop_
_entity.id
_entity.type
_entity.pdbx_description
1 polymer ?
#
loop_
_entity_poly.entity_id
_entity_poly.type
_entity_poly.pdbx_seq_one_letter_code
_entity_poly.pdbx_strand_id
1 'polypeptide(L)'
;MSKVSIISKQVEEVQPTIQQSSFGAENVISSSEVNAFPNDGLVQFYTGQDCAKLLPGDMKKVRDLQESNDQLQRQIVQLDRDVKHSADALSLLAERERLQIIIARNTGEILKIHTENEQRLARISQLEAENIRLKEEVVLHRDSFIEIHDMGSRHQHAANFFIKKSKMEKNIAELFDLSRE
;
A
#
# COMPACT_ATOMS: atom_id res chain seq x y z
N MET A 1 47.69 -38.58 -23.44
CA MET A 1 47.11 -39.11 -24.70
C MET A 1 45.67 -39.55 -24.42
N SER A 2 44.73 -39.09 -25.25
CA SER A 2 43.28 -39.28 -25.18
C SER A 2 42.80 -40.69 -25.57
N LYS A 3 41.54 -40.98 -25.17
CA LYS A 3 40.40 -41.62 -25.89
C LYS A 3 39.70 -42.64 -24.96
N VAL A 4 38.53 -42.36 -24.38
CA VAL A 4 37.14 -42.24 -24.92
C VAL A 4 36.58 -43.54 -25.53
N SER A 5 35.46 -44.03 -24.96
CA SER A 5 34.24 -44.60 -25.59
C SER A 5 33.50 -45.42 -24.50
N ILE A 6 32.38 -45.00 -23.90
CA ILE A 6 30.97 -44.85 -24.37
C ILE A 6 30.35 -46.15 -24.91
N ILE A 7 29.09 -46.38 -24.49
CA ILE A 7 27.95 -47.08 -25.13
C ILE A 7 27.67 -48.49 -24.54
N SER A 8 26.44 -48.97 -24.27
CA SER A 8 25.07 -48.47 -24.05
C SER A 8 24.16 -49.72 -23.88
N LYS A 9 22.89 -49.48 -23.50
CA LYS A 9 21.65 -50.27 -23.73
C LYS A 9 21.33 -51.36 -22.68
N GLN A 10 20.28 -51.18 -21.86
CA GLN A 10 18.82 -51.32 -22.13
C GLN A 10 18.45 -52.82 -22.36
N VAL A 11 17.39 -53.37 -21.77
CA VAL A 11 16.00 -53.26 -22.28
C VAL A 11 15.04 -54.14 -21.41
N GLU A 12 13.84 -53.58 -21.10
CA GLU A 12 12.47 -54.17 -20.96
C GLU A 12 12.22 -55.42 -20.07
N GLU A 13 11.06 -55.72 -19.48
CA GLU A 13 9.67 -55.23 -19.31
C GLU A 13 9.09 -56.19 -18.24
N VAL A 14 8.04 -55.93 -17.45
CA VAL A 14 6.62 -56.17 -17.77
C VAL A 14 5.84 -55.91 -16.45
N GLN A 15 4.88 -54.98 -16.43
CA GLN A 15 3.69 -54.95 -15.54
C GLN A 15 2.56 -55.76 -16.21
N PRO A 16 1.36 -56.10 -15.64
CA PRO A 16 0.64 -55.46 -14.52
C PRO A 16 -0.18 -56.45 -13.62
N THR A 17 -0.96 -55.95 -12.64
CA THR A 17 -2.43 -56.18 -12.53
C THR A 17 -2.99 -55.58 -11.23
N ILE A 18 -4.13 -54.92 -11.40
CA ILE A 18 -4.91 -54.05 -10.52
C ILE A 18 -6.12 -54.83 -9.96
N GLN A 19 -6.52 -54.62 -8.70
CA GLN A 19 -7.92 -54.61 -8.23
C GLN A 19 -8.02 -53.61 -7.05
N GLN A 20 -8.52 -52.39 -7.26
CA GLN A 20 -9.93 -51.96 -7.30
C GLN A 20 -10.66 -52.01 -5.95
N SER A 21 -10.86 -50.81 -5.37
CA SER A 21 -12.10 -50.45 -4.69
C SER A 21 -12.50 -49.03 -5.09
N SER A 22 -13.44 -48.97 -6.05
CA SER A 22 -14.33 -47.86 -6.41
C SER A 22 -15.25 -47.50 -5.24
N PHE A 23 -15.64 -46.25 -4.96
CA PHE A 23 -16.62 -45.38 -5.62
C PHE A 23 -16.59 -44.04 -4.83
N GLY A 24 -16.75 -42.82 -5.35
CA GLY A 24 -17.05 -42.31 -6.68
C GLY A 24 -16.72 -40.81 -6.70
N ALA A 25 -16.35 -40.34 -7.89
CA ALA A 25 -15.97 -38.97 -8.21
C ALA A 25 -17.01 -38.36 -9.17
N GLU A 26 -17.10 -37.03 -9.17
CA GLU A 26 -17.27 -36.19 -10.37
C GLU A 26 -16.39 -34.94 -10.09
N ASN A 27 -15.22 -34.70 -10.69
CA ASN A 27 -14.87 -34.37 -12.09
C ASN A 27 -15.76 -33.27 -12.68
N VAL A 28 -15.23 -32.19 -13.28
CA VAL A 28 -14.65 -32.20 -14.64
C VAL A 28 -13.71 -30.98 -14.88
N ILE A 29 -12.44 -31.27 -15.23
CA ILE A 29 -11.61 -30.80 -16.39
C ILE A 29 -11.48 -29.26 -16.61
N SER A 30 -10.29 -28.63 -16.72
CA SER A 30 -9.29 -28.88 -17.77
C SER A 30 -7.91 -28.32 -17.47
N SER A 31 -6.91 -29.18 -17.65
CA SER A 31 -5.49 -28.91 -17.83
C SER A 31 -5.17 -28.44 -19.25
N SER A 32 -4.29 -27.44 -19.37
CA SER A 32 -3.29 -27.15 -20.43
C SER A 32 -2.51 -25.91 -19.95
N GLU A 33 -1.19 -25.79 -19.85
CA GLU A 33 0.00 -26.57 -20.19
C GLU A 33 1.14 -26.03 -19.30
N VAL A 34 2.05 -26.92 -18.90
CA VAL A 34 3.28 -26.58 -18.20
C VAL A 34 4.31 -26.12 -19.23
N ASN A 35 4.88 -24.93 -19.04
CA ASN A 35 6.27 -24.68 -19.43
C ASN A 35 6.97 -23.97 -18.27
N ALA A 36 7.85 -24.72 -17.62
CA ALA A 36 8.71 -24.29 -16.54
C ALA A 36 9.91 -23.51 -17.08
N PHE A 37 10.21 -22.35 -16.48
CA PHE A 37 11.55 -21.79 -16.24
C PHE A 37 11.47 -20.74 -15.10
N PRO A 38 12.57 -20.44 -14.39
CA PRO A 38 12.66 -20.53 -12.94
C PRO A 38 12.60 -19.17 -12.22
N ASN A 39 12.46 -19.23 -10.89
CA ASN A 39 12.66 -18.17 -9.88
C ASN A 39 13.39 -16.91 -10.37
N ASP A 40 12.74 -15.76 -10.27
CA ASP A 40 13.31 -14.56 -9.64
C ASP A 40 12.25 -13.46 -9.47
N GLY A 41 12.19 -12.87 -8.27
CA GLY A 41 11.73 -11.49 -8.12
C GLY A 41 10.26 -11.21 -7.81
N LEU A 42 9.50 -12.13 -7.20
CA LEU A 42 8.27 -11.71 -6.51
C LEU A 42 8.65 -11.04 -5.19
N VAL A 43 9.03 -9.76 -5.30
CA VAL A 43 8.93 -8.80 -4.21
C VAL A 43 7.51 -8.95 -3.69
N GLN A 44 7.39 -9.54 -2.51
CA GLN A 44 6.18 -9.61 -1.73
C GLN A 44 5.83 -8.16 -1.39
N PHE A 45 5.13 -7.47 -2.28
CA PHE A 45 4.47 -6.23 -1.94
C PHE A 45 3.51 -6.59 -0.81
N TYR A 46 3.76 -6.02 0.36
CA TYR A 46 2.84 -6.02 1.49
C TYR A 46 1.48 -5.54 1.00
N THR A 47 0.64 -6.48 0.62
CA THR A 47 -0.78 -6.29 0.34
C THR A 47 -1.48 -6.35 1.70
N GLY A 48 -1.25 -5.31 2.50
CA GLY A 48 -2.05 -4.98 3.67
C GLY A 48 -3.24 -4.15 3.21
N GLN A 49 -4.31 -4.86 2.93
CA GLN A 49 -5.73 -4.54 2.76
C GLN A 49 -6.35 -3.25 3.36
N ASP A 50 -5.73 -2.09 3.24
CA ASP A 50 -6.41 -0.80 3.25
C ASP A 50 -5.75 0.08 2.19
N CYS A 51 -6.43 0.28 1.06
CA CYS A 51 -6.03 1.29 0.09
C CYS A 51 -6.31 2.66 0.72
N ALA A 52 -5.42 3.08 1.62
CA ALA A 52 -5.22 4.44 2.07
C ALA A 52 -4.82 5.28 0.85
N LYS A 53 -5.79 5.70 0.06
CA LYS A 53 -5.53 6.39 -1.21
C LYS A 53 -4.93 7.75 -0.90
N LEU A 54 -3.64 7.89 -1.20
CA LEU A 54 -3.01 9.18 -1.43
C LEU A 54 -3.87 10.01 -2.38
N LEU A 55 -3.84 11.31 -2.20
CA LEU A 55 -4.56 12.24 -3.03
C LEU A 55 -4.01 12.18 -4.47
N PRO A 56 -4.84 12.40 -5.50
CA PRO A 56 -4.37 12.31 -6.88
C PRO A 56 -3.16 13.20 -7.19
N GLY A 57 -3.09 14.38 -6.56
CA GLY A 57 -1.94 15.29 -6.66
C GLY A 57 -0.66 14.71 -6.05
N ASP A 58 -0.76 14.17 -4.84
CA ASP A 58 0.36 13.55 -4.13
C ASP A 58 0.84 12.27 -4.81
N MET A 59 -0.09 11.45 -5.31
CA MET A 59 0.21 10.27 -6.13
C MET A 59 1.06 10.63 -7.35
N LYS A 60 0.70 11.71 -8.04
CA LYS A 60 1.47 12.20 -9.19
C LYS A 60 2.86 12.65 -8.75
N LYS A 61 2.95 13.46 -7.70
CA LYS A 61 4.23 13.97 -7.18
C LYS A 61 5.16 12.82 -6.74
N VAL A 62 4.65 11.82 -6.03
CA VAL A 62 5.41 10.63 -5.65
C VAL A 62 5.93 9.89 -6.88
N ARG A 63 5.08 9.70 -7.90
CA ARG A 63 5.50 9.07 -9.16
C ARG A 63 6.60 9.85 -9.86
N ASP A 64 6.45 11.18 -9.97
CA ASP A 64 7.44 12.05 -10.62
C ASP A 64 8.80 12.00 -9.88
N LEU A 65 8.78 11.98 -8.54
CA LEU A 65 9.98 11.85 -7.71
C LEU A 65 10.63 10.46 -7.83
N GLN A 66 9.83 9.40 -7.90
CA GLN A 66 10.30 8.02 -8.11
C GLN A 66 10.96 7.87 -9.49
N GLU A 67 10.32 8.37 -10.54
CA GLU A 67 10.87 8.33 -11.90
C GLU A 67 12.18 9.14 -11.97
N SER A 68 12.24 10.30 -11.32
CA SER A 68 13.47 11.08 -11.18
C SER A 68 14.57 10.26 -10.49
N ASN A 69 14.27 9.58 -9.38
CA ASN A 69 15.24 8.73 -8.69
C ASN A 69 15.74 7.58 -9.56
N ASP A 70 14.87 6.92 -10.32
CA ASP A 70 15.24 5.84 -11.23
C ASP A 70 16.18 6.33 -12.35
N GLN A 71 15.96 7.55 -12.84
CA GLN A 71 16.86 8.18 -13.82
C GLN A 71 18.23 8.49 -13.19
N LEU A 72 18.24 9.07 -11.99
CA LEU A 72 19.48 9.38 -11.25
C LEU A 72 20.28 8.13 -10.89
N GLN A 73 19.60 7.04 -10.50
CA GLN A 73 20.25 5.75 -10.23
C GLN A 73 20.90 5.18 -11.49
N ARG A 74 20.24 5.28 -12.65
CA ARG A 74 20.84 4.87 -13.92
C ARG A 74 22.07 5.71 -14.27
N GLN A 75 22.06 7.01 -13.98
CA GLN A 75 23.24 7.87 -14.16
C GLN A 75 24.38 7.49 -13.21
N ILE A 76 24.10 7.18 -11.93
CA ILE A 76 25.10 6.68 -10.98
C ILE A 76 25.76 5.40 -11.50
N VAL A 77 24.97 4.44 -11.98
CA VAL A 77 25.50 3.19 -12.54
C VAL A 77 26.41 3.45 -13.74
N GLN A 78 26.09 4.46 -14.56
CA GLN A 78 26.95 4.85 -15.68
C GLN A 78 28.24 5.52 -15.18
N LEU A 79 28.15 6.46 -14.24
CA LEU A 79 29.33 7.10 -13.62
C LEU A 79 30.25 6.06 -12.97
N ASP A 80 29.71 5.05 -12.28
CA ASP A 80 30.49 3.96 -11.67
C ASP A 80 31.27 3.13 -12.71
N ARG A 81 30.75 3.02 -13.95
CA ARG A 81 31.48 2.39 -15.06
C ARG A 81 32.56 3.31 -15.60
N ASP A 82 32.26 4.59 -15.75
CA ASP A 82 33.15 5.59 -16.34
C ASP A 82 34.36 5.89 -15.42
N VAL A 83 34.16 5.87 -14.09
CA VAL A 83 35.23 6.05 -13.09
C VAL A 83 36.38 5.07 -13.29
N LYS A 84 36.10 3.82 -13.69
CA LYS A 84 37.12 2.78 -13.89
C LYS A 84 38.02 3.03 -15.11
N HIS A 85 37.57 3.88 -16.03
CA HIS A 85 38.21 4.12 -17.32
C HIS A 85 38.64 5.59 -17.51
N SER A 86 38.34 6.46 -16.55
CA SER A 86 38.61 7.90 -16.63
C SER A 86 39.91 8.27 -15.92
N ALA A 87 40.66 9.20 -16.52
CA ALA A 87 41.81 9.84 -15.88
C ALA A 87 41.38 10.86 -14.79
N ASP A 88 40.15 11.36 -14.87
CA ASP A 88 39.54 12.25 -13.88
C ASP A 88 38.47 11.51 -13.07
N ALA A 89 38.92 10.59 -12.22
CA ALA A 89 38.05 9.83 -11.35
C ALA A 89 37.42 10.69 -10.23
N LEU A 90 38.12 11.75 -9.78
CA LEU A 90 37.68 12.56 -8.65
C LEU A 90 36.45 13.39 -8.99
N SER A 91 36.40 14.02 -10.17
CA SER A 91 35.21 14.77 -10.60
C SER A 91 34.00 13.86 -10.77
N LEU A 92 34.19 12.65 -11.31
CA LEU A 92 33.11 11.67 -11.48
C LEU A 92 32.57 11.16 -10.14
N LEU A 93 33.45 10.94 -9.16
CA LEU A 93 33.05 10.58 -7.80
C LEU A 93 32.27 11.72 -7.13
N ALA A 94 32.69 12.98 -7.30
CA ALA A 94 31.96 14.13 -6.78
C ALA A 94 30.55 14.24 -7.39
N GLU A 95 30.41 14.02 -8.70
CA GLU A 95 29.08 14.02 -9.34
C GLU A 95 28.21 12.86 -8.85
N ARG A 96 28.78 11.65 -8.69
CA ARG A 96 28.07 10.51 -8.10
C ARG A 96 27.50 10.82 -6.72
N GLU A 97 28.30 11.42 -5.83
CA GLU A 97 27.84 11.83 -4.49
C GLU A 97 26.75 12.89 -4.59
N ARG A 98 26.88 13.85 -5.51
CA ARG A 98 25.83 14.86 -5.77
C ARG A 98 24.51 14.20 -6.16
N LEU A 99 24.53 13.21 -7.06
CA LEU A 99 23.33 12.49 -7.46
C LEU A 99 22.71 11.69 -6.29
N GLN A 100 23.54 11.09 -5.44
CA GLN A 100 23.06 10.38 -4.24
C GLN A 100 22.37 11.33 -3.26
N ILE A 101 22.90 12.54 -3.06
CA ILE A 101 22.26 13.57 -2.23
C ILE A 101 20.88 13.93 -2.78
N ILE A 102 20.74 14.06 -4.10
CA ILE A 102 19.45 14.38 -4.74
C ILE A 102 18.45 13.23 -4.54
N ILE A 103 18.88 11.97 -4.71
CA ILE A 103 18.04 10.79 -4.46
C ILE A 103 17.57 10.76 -3.00
N ALA A 104 18.47 11.01 -2.05
CA ALA A 104 18.14 11.05 -0.64
C ALA A 104 17.11 12.14 -0.33
N ARG A 105 17.27 13.33 -0.93
CA ARG A 105 16.30 14.42 -0.82
C ARG A 105 14.92 14.02 -1.37
N ASN A 106 14.86 13.50 -2.58
CA ASN A 106 13.60 13.07 -3.21
C ASN A 106 12.90 11.99 -2.38
N THR A 107 13.68 11.05 -1.83
CA THR A 107 13.17 9.99 -0.94
C THR A 107 12.60 10.57 0.35
N GLY A 108 13.26 11.57 0.93
CA GLY A 108 12.76 12.31 2.08
C GLY A 108 11.44 13.04 1.80
N GLU A 109 11.31 13.65 0.62
CA GLU A 109 10.05 14.28 0.20
C GLU A 109 8.91 13.27 0.01
N ILE A 110 9.19 12.10 -0.57
CA ILE A 110 8.21 11.01 -0.68
C ILE A 110 7.74 10.56 0.72
N LEU A 111 8.68 10.34 1.64
CA LEU A 111 8.35 9.94 3.02
C LEU A 111 7.51 10.99 3.74
N LYS A 112 7.81 12.27 3.51
CA LYS A 112 7.03 13.39 4.06
C LYS A 112 5.58 13.34 3.56
N ILE A 113 5.35 13.14 2.27
CA ILE A 113 4.00 13.00 1.68
C ILE A 113 3.24 11.85 2.34
N HIS A 114 3.88 10.68 2.51
CA HIS A 114 3.26 9.55 3.18
C HIS A 114 2.91 9.85 4.64
N THR A 115 3.82 10.50 5.37
CA THR A 115 3.61 10.89 6.77
C THR A 115 2.45 11.87 6.92
N GLU A 116 2.38 12.88 6.04
CA GLU A 116 1.27 13.86 6.02
C GLU A 116 -0.06 13.18 5.70
N ASN A 117 -0.07 12.23 4.75
CA ASN A 117 -1.27 11.46 4.43
C ASN A 117 -1.71 10.54 5.57
N GLU A 118 -0.78 9.90 6.28
CA GLU A 118 -1.10 9.12 7.48
C GLU A 118 -1.73 9.98 8.57
N GLN A 119 -1.19 11.19 8.82
CA GLN A 119 -1.76 12.14 9.77
C GLN A 119 -3.16 12.59 9.36
N ARG A 120 -3.37 12.87 8.07
CA ARG A 120 -4.69 13.22 7.51
C ARG A 120 -5.70 12.10 7.73
N LEU A 121 -5.33 10.85 7.44
CA LEU A 121 -6.21 9.70 7.62
C LEU A 121 -6.50 9.42 9.11
N ALA A 122 -5.50 9.57 9.98
CA ALA A 122 -5.71 9.46 11.42
C ALA A 122 -6.69 10.52 11.93
N ARG A 123 -6.59 11.76 11.42
CA ARG A 123 -7.51 12.84 11.75
C ARG A 123 -8.93 12.58 11.25
N ILE A 124 -9.08 12.08 10.02
CA ILE A 124 -10.38 11.67 9.45
C ILE A 124 -11.01 10.60 10.35
N SER A 125 -10.28 9.53 10.68
CA SER A 125 -10.77 8.45 11.54
C SER A 125 -11.19 8.95 12.92
N GLN A 126 -10.41 9.86 13.52
CA GLN A 126 -10.75 10.50 14.79
C GLN A 126 -12.07 11.28 14.71
N LEU A 127 -12.24 12.10 13.66
CA LEU A 127 -13.45 12.91 13.45
C LEU A 127 -14.68 12.05 13.16
N GLU A 128 -14.52 10.95 12.42
CA GLU A 128 -15.60 9.98 12.17
C GLU A 128 -16.05 9.32 13.48
N ALA A 129 -15.11 8.84 14.29
CA ALA A 129 -15.41 8.25 15.59
C ALA A 129 -16.09 9.26 16.53
N GLU A 130 -15.62 10.51 16.56
CA GLU A 130 -16.25 11.57 17.34
C GLU A 130 -17.67 11.88 16.84
N ASN A 131 -17.89 11.93 15.52
CA ASN A 131 -19.20 12.16 14.93
C ASN A 131 -20.20 11.05 15.25
N ILE A 132 -19.77 9.78 15.25
CA ILE A 132 -20.61 8.66 15.68
C ILE A 132 -21.06 8.88 17.13
N ARG A 133 -20.13 9.18 18.03
CA ARG A 133 -20.42 9.46 19.44
C ARG A 133 -21.35 10.66 19.61
N LEU A 134 -21.08 11.78 18.92
CA LEU A 134 -21.91 12.98 18.97
C LEU A 134 -23.32 12.72 18.44
N LYS A 135 -23.47 11.89 17.40
CA LYS A 135 -24.78 11.51 16.84
C LYS A 135 -25.62 10.75 17.88
N GLU A 136 -25.02 9.80 18.60
CA GLU A 136 -25.69 9.09 19.70
C GLU A 136 -26.10 10.06 20.81
N GLU A 137 -25.21 10.96 21.22
CA GLU A 137 -25.51 11.95 22.26
C GLU A 137 -26.62 12.93 21.84
N VAL A 138 -26.64 13.36 20.57
CA VAL A 138 -27.68 14.23 20.01
C VAL A 138 -29.04 13.55 20.04
N VAL A 139 -29.10 12.26 19.67
CA VAL A 139 -30.34 11.46 19.76
C VAL A 139 -30.80 11.38 21.22
N LEU A 140 -29.89 11.06 22.15
CA LEU A 140 -30.21 10.99 23.58
C LEU A 140 -30.80 12.31 24.11
N HIS A 141 -30.18 13.46 23.81
CA HIS A 141 -30.69 14.76 24.27
C HIS A 141 -32.02 15.13 23.63
N ARG A 142 -32.24 14.76 22.37
CA ARG A 142 -33.53 14.96 21.70
C ARG A 142 -34.63 14.15 22.38
N ASP A 143 -34.37 12.88 22.66
CA ASP A 143 -35.37 11.97 23.25
C ASP A 143 -35.65 12.37 24.71
N SER A 144 -34.61 12.71 25.48
CA SER A 144 -34.76 13.26 26.85
C SER A 144 -35.57 14.56 26.90
N PHE A 145 -35.41 15.44 25.90
CA PHE A 145 -36.18 16.68 25.81
C PHE A 145 -37.69 16.43 25.69
N ILE A 146 -38.07 15.36 24.98
CA ILE A 146 -39.47 14.96 24.75
C ILE A 146 -40.06 14.36 26.03
N GLU A 147 -39.30 13.53 26.74
CA GLU A 147 -39.77 12.75 27.89
C GLU A 147 -39.84 13.56 29.20
N ILE A 148 -38.98 14.55 29.38
CA ILE A 148 -38.90 15.32 30.63
C ILE A 148 -40.01 16.36 30.69
N HIS A 149 -40.75 16.39 31.81
CA HIS A 149 -41.79 17.41 32.09
C HIS A 149 -41.26 18.66 32.82
N ASP A 150 -40.14 18.55 33.53
CA ASP A 150 -39.50 19.70 34.20
C ASP A 150 -38.89 20.67 33.18
N MET A 151 -39.26 21.94 33.26
CA MET A 151 -38.80 22.96 32.32
C MET A 151 -37.32 23.26 32.48
N GLY A 152 -36.76 23.28 33.69
CA GLY A 152 -35.33 23.56 33.90
C GLY A 152 -34.44 22.54 33.21
N SER A 153 -34.73 21.26 33.46
CA SER A 153 -34.06 20.12 32.83
C SER A 153 -34.27 20.12 31.30
N ARG A 154 -35.49 20.41 30.82
CA ARG A 154 -35.79 20.49 29.39
C ARG A 154 -34.93 21.55 28.67
N HIS A 155 -34.74 22.74 29.25
CA HIS A 155 -33.86 23.77 28.69
C HIS A 155 -32.40 23.29 28.63
N GLN A 156 -31.93 22.56 29.64
CA GLN A 156 -30.58 22.00 29.65
C GLN A 156 -30.37 20.97 28.54
N HIS A 157 -31.32 20.06 28.31
CA HIS A 157 -31.23 19.10 27.21
C HIS A 157 -31.30 19.79 25.84
N ALA A 158 -32.12 20.82 25.67
CA ALA A 158 -32.17 21.61 24.43
C ALA A 158 -30.82 22.33 24.17
N ALA A 159 -30.24 22.97 25.19
CA ALA A 159 -28.95 23.63 25.07
C ALA A 159 -27.84 22.63 24.66
N ASN A 160 -27.78 21.48 25.33
CA ASN A 160 -26.81 20.43 25.01
C ASN A 160 -27.00 19.86 23.60
N PHE A 161 -28.25 19.70 23.15
CA PHE A 161 -28.56 19.28 21.78
C PHE A 161 -27.94 20.23 20.75
N PHE A 162 -28.18 21.55 20.87
CA PHE A 162 -27.66 22.52 19.90
C PHE A 162 -26.13 22.62 19.94
N ILE A 163 -25.52 22.57 21.13
CA ILE A 163 -24.06 22.59 21.28
C ILE A 163 -23.44 21.37 20.58
N LYS A 164 -23.97 20.17 20.83
CA LYS A 164 -23.43 18.93 20.25
C LYS A 164 -23.71 18.84 18.75
N LYS A 165 -24.88 19.28 18.29
CA LYS A 165 -25.20 19.38 16.86
C LYS A 165 -24.25 20.33 16.14
N SER A 166 -23.97 21.51 16.70
CA SER A 166 -23.02 22.46 16.11
C SER A 166 -21.60 21.89 16.04
N LYS A 167 -21.15 21.14 17.05
CA LYS A 167 -19.84 20.45 17.01
C LYS A 167 -19.80 19.40 15.90
N MET A 168 -20.86 18.59 15.77
CA MET A 168 -20.97 17.58 14.71
C MET A 168 -20.92 18.22 13.31
N GLU A 169 -21.62 19.34 13.10
CA GLU A 169 -21.58 20.09 11.84
C GLU A 169 -20.17 20.61 11.51
N LYS A 170 -19.43 21.10 12.52
CA LYS A 170 -18.03 21.52 12.34
C LYS A 170 -17.11 20.35 11.97
N ASN A 171 -17.26 19.20 12.65
CA ASN A 171 -16.49 18.00 12.36
C ASN A 171 -16.77 17.49 10.93
N ILE A 172 -18.02 17.56 10.48
CA ILE A 172 -18.40 17.21 9.10
C ILE A 172 -17.73 18.16 8.10
N ALA A 173 -17.70 19.47 8.37
CA ALA A 173 -17.03 20.42 7.50
C ALA A 173 -15.53 20.11 7.36
N GLU A 174 -14.85 19.88 8.48
CA GLU A 174 -13.42 19.50 8.49
C GLU A 174 -13.16 18.19 7.73
N LEU A 175 -14.04 17.17 7.88
CA LEU A 175 -13.95 15.92 7.12
C LEU A 175 -14.03 16.15 5.60
N PHE A 176 -14.89 17.07 5.15
CA PHE A 176 -14.99 17.41 3.73
C PHE A 176 -13.73 18.09 3.21
N ASP A 177 -13.14 18.99 4.01
CA ASP A 177 -11.91 19.70 3.63
C ASP A 177 -10.73 18.70 3.51
N LEU A 178 -10.54 17.85 4.53
CA LEU A 178 -9.49 16.82 4.56
C LEU A 178 -9.66 15.73 3.48
N SER A 179 -10.84 15.59 2.90
CA SER A 179 -11.12 14.63 1.83
C SER A 179 -10.94 15.21 0.42
N ARG A 180 -10.83 16.55 0.29
CA ARG A 180 -10.76 17.27 -0.98
C ARG A 180 -9.39 17.85 -1.29
N GLU A 181 -8.67 18.29 -0.26
CA GLU A 181 -7.22 18.53 -0.34
C GLU A 181 -6.52 17.21 -0.59
#